data_AF-A0A5B9QM79-F1
#
_entry.id   AF-A0A5B9QM79-F1
#
_cell.length_a   1.000
_cell.length_b   1.000
_cell.length_c   1.000
_cell.angle_alpha   90.00
_cell.angle_beta   90.00
_cell.angle_gamma   90.00
#
_symmetry.space_group_name_H-M   'P 1'
#
loop_
_entity.id
_entity.type
_entity.pdbx_description
1 polymer ?
#
loop_
_entity_poly.entity_id
_entity_poly.type
_entity_poly.pdbx_seq_one_letter_code
_entity_poly.pdbx_strand_id
1 'polypeptide(L)'
;MQESKALIMERLRREGRWDEASLFKDQTIKELRAAGKTRREAGELAWAEMARKYPPVNQANEGSDLGVLDPTEEDLPNSSPATFVGDAFWVYNSIGRATVVSASAPSAGAWALLRWAKRNEDRFFEQILPKALQLSTKLESEQESLDQEDKELGELEELLGCSV
;
A
#
# COMPACT_ATOMS: atom_id res chain seq x y z
N MET A 1 9.09 18.20 -2.57
CA MET A 1 8.77 17.51 -3.84
C MET A 1 7.28 17.62 -4.05
N GLN A 2 6.82 18.20 -5.18
CA GLN A 2 5.40 18.33 -5.48
C GLN A 2 4.83 16.95 -5.78
N GLU A 3 3.72 16.57 -5.14
CA GLU A 3 3.10 15.27 -5.41
C GLU A 3 2.71 15.15 -6.88
N SER A 4 2.97 13.97 -7.45
CA SER A 4 2.59 13.69 -8.84
C SER A 4 1.07 13.65 -8.96
N LYS A 5 0.53 14.26 -10.03
CA LYS A 5 -0.93 14.35 -10.33
C LYS A 5 -1.66 13.00 -10.19
N ALA A 6 -0.97 11.89 -10.47
CA ALA A 6 -1.46 10.53 -10.31
C ALA A 6 -1.83 10.18 -8.85
N LEU A 7 -0.99 10.57 -7.89
CA LEU A 7 -1.21 10.32 -6.46
C LEU A 7 -2.41 11.11 -5.93
N ILE A 8 -2.61 12.34 -6.41
CA ILE A 8 -3.77 13.17 -6.05
C ILE A 8 -5.07 12.52 -6.57
N MET A 9 -5.07 12.01 -7.80
CA MET A 9 -6.24 11.33 -8.37
C MET A 9 -6.58 10.04 -7.63
N GLU A 10 -5.58 9.22 -7.34
CA GLU A 10 -5.76 7.93 -6.66
C GLU A 10 -6.27 8.12 -5.23
N ARG A 11 -5.72 9.11 -4.52
CA ARG A 11 -6.18 9.48 -3.17
C ARG A 11 -7.63 9.95 -3.16
N LEU A 12 -7.99 10.90 -4.03
CA LEU A 12 -9.35 11.45 -4.08
C LEU A 12 -10.38 10.39 -4.49
N ARG A 13 -10.02 9.43 -5.34
CA ARG A 13 -10.86 8.27 -5.65
C ARG A 13 -11.05 7.35 -4.46
N ARG A 14 -9.97 7.07 -3.71
CA ARG A 14 -10.02 6.26 -2.49
C ARG A 14 -10.88 6.89 -1.39
N GLU A 15 -10.88 8.22 -1.30
CA GLU A 15 -11.69 8.99 -0.34
C GLU A 15 -13.16 9.19 -0.79
N GLY A 16 -13.53 8.80 -2.01
CA GLY A 16 -14.87 9.05 -2.57
C GLY A 16 -15.15 10.53 -2.87
N ARG A 17 -14.15 11.41 -2.76
CA ARG A 17 -14.25 12.87 -2.95
C ARG A 17 -13.84 13.31 -4.36
N TRP A 18 -13.59 12.35 -5.23
CA TRP A 18 -13.18 12.60 -6.62
C TRP A 18 -14.24 13.35 -7.42
N ASP A 19 -15.52 13.09 -7.19
CA ASP A 19 -16.60 13.71 -7.97
C ASP A 19 -16.68 15.23 -7.69
N GLU A 20 -16.57 15.62 -6.42
CA GLU A 20 -16.51 17.04 -6.01
C GLU A 20 -15.23 17.73 -6.50
N ALA A 21 -14.10 17.04 -6.43
CA ALA A 21 -12.82 17.56 -6.91
C ALA A 21 -12.81 17.71 -8.43
N SER A 22 -13.36 16.76 -9.18
CA SER A 22 -13.44 16.83 -10.64
C SER A 22 -14.30 18.01 -11.08
N LEU A 23 -15.47 18.19 -10.45
CA LEU A 23 -16.34 19.35 -10.71
C LEU A 23 -15.63 20.67 -10.39
N PHE A 24 -14.89 20.74 -9.29
CA PHE A 24 -14.09 21.90 -8.95
C PHE A 24 -13.03 22.19 -10.03
N LYS A 25 -12.31 21.18 -10.50
CA LYS A 25 -11.32 21.35 -11.58
C LYS A 25 -11.94 21.87 -12.86
N ASP A 26 -13.06 21.29 -13.26
CA ASP A 26 -13.73 21.63 -14.51
C ASP A 26 -14.26 23.06 -14.47
N GLN A 27 -14.78 23.48 -13.31
CA GLN A 27 -15.18 24.86 -13.05
C GLN A 27 -13.99 25.83 -13.09
N THR A 28 -12.87 25.49 -12.44
CA THR A 28 -11.65 26.32 -12.48
C THR A 28 -11.06 26.42 -13.88
N ILE A 29 -11.08 25.33 -14.67
CA ILE A 29 -10.64 25.36 -16.08
C ILE A 29 -11.55 26.28 -16.91
N LYS A 30 -12.87 26.23 -16.67
CA LYS A 30 -13.85 27.08 -17.36
C LYS A 30 -13.62 28.56 -17.06
N GLU A 31 -13.36 28.91 -15.80
CA GLU A 31 -13.04 30.29 -15.38
C GLU A 31 -11.71 30.78 -15.95
N LEU A 32 -10.66 29.94 -15.93
CA LEU A 32 -9.35 30.29 -16.48
C LEU A 32 -9.38 30.44 -18.01
N ARG A 33 -10.22 29.65 -18.71
CA ARG A 33 -10.46 29.84 -20.14
C ARG A 33 -11.26 31.10 -20.45
N ALA A 34 -12.25 31.44 -19.62
CA ALA A 34 -12.99 32.70 -19.74
C ALA A 34 -12.08 33.92 -19.52
N ALA A 35 -11.05 33.78 -18.68
CA ALA A 35 -9.97 34.76 -18.49
C ALA A 35 -8.91 34.77 -19.61
N GLY A 36 -9.11 34.02 -20.70
CA GLY A 36 -8.23 34.03 -21.88
C GLY A 36 -6.95 33.20 -21.75
N LYS A 37 -6.83 32.34 -20.73
CA LYS A 37 -5.66 31.46 -20.58
C LYS A 37 -5.70 30.30 -21.57
N THR A 38 -4.52 29.88 -22.02
CA THR A 38 -4.40 28.76 -22.94
C THR A 38 -4.83 27.45 -22.26
N ARG A 39 -5.30 26.47 -23.05
CA ARG A 39 -5.78 25.17 -22.53
C ARG A 39 -4.75 24.47 -21.63
N ARG A 40 -3.45 24.63 -21.92
CA ARG A 40 -2.37 24.01 -21.14
C ARG A 40 -2.18 24.71 -19.79
N GLU A 41 -2.08 26.04 -19.80
CA GLU A 41 -1.92 26.86 -18.60
C GLU A 41 -3.14 26.76 -17.67
N ALA A 42 -4.35 26.77 -18.24
CA ALA A 42 -5.59 26.61 -17.48
C ALA A 42 -5.63 25.25 -16.77
N GLY A 43 -5.13 24.20 -17.41
CA GLY A 43 -5.01 22.87 -16.81
C GLY A 43 -4.02 22.84 -15.65
N GLU A 44 -2.83 23.41 -15.83
CA GLU A 44 -1.80 23.44 -14.78
C GLU A 44 -2.22 24.27 -13.57
N LEU A 45 -2.80 25.45 -13.79
CA LEU A 45 -3.33 26.31 -12.73
C LEU A 45 -4.51 25.67 -12.00
N ALA A 46 -5.41 24.99 -12.71
CA ALA A 46 -6.50 24.26 -12.07
C ALA A 46 -6.01 23.10 -11.20
N TRP A 47 -4.95 22.39 -11.64
CA TRP A 47 -4.30 21.37 -10.82
C TRP A 47 -3.60 21.97 -9.59
N ALA A 48 -2.98 23.15 -9.72
CA ALA A 48 -2.34 23.84 -8.60
C ALA A 48 -3.36 24.32 -7.55
N GLU A 49 -4.47 24.92 -7.97
CA GLU A 49 -5.58 25.29 -7.07
C GLU A 49 -6.25 24.07 -6.44
N MET A 50 -6.39 22.97 -7.19
CA MET A 50 -6.87 21.70 -6.65
C MET A 50 -5.93 21.16 -5.57
N ALA A 51 -4.61 21.16 -5.80
CA ALA A 51 -3.64 20.74 -4.80
C ALA A 51 -3.66 21.64 -3.55
N ARG A 52 -3.90 22.95 -3.72
CA ARG A 52 -4.06 23.89 -2.60
C ARG A 52 -5.34 23.63 -1.80
N LYS A 53 -6.45 23.32 -2.48
CA LYS A 53 -7.75 23.05 -1.86
C LYS A 53 -7.84 21.66 -1.23
N TYR A 54 -7.12 20.70 -1.79
CA TYR A 54 -7.04 19.33 -1.31
C TYR A 54 -5.57 19.00 -0.97
N PRO A 55 -5.01 19.62 0.09
CA PRO A 55 -3.65 19.33 0.48
C PRO A 55 -3.49 17.84 0.80
N PRO A 56 -2.32 17.25 0.54
CA PRO A 56 -2.02 15.92 1.02
C PRO A 56 -2.05 15.89 2.54
N VAL A 57 -2.69 14.87 3.08
CA VAL A 57 -2.85 14.65 4.52
C VAL A 57 -1.52 14.31 5.21
N ASN A 58 -0.36 14.42 4.53
CA ASN A 58 0.90 13.90 5.07
C ASN A 58 2.14 14.78 4.88
N GLN A 59 2.01 16.11 4.78
CA GLN A 59 3.20 17.00 4.87
C GLN A 59 3.07 18.20 5.81
N ALA A 60 2.01 18.33 6.61
CA ALA A 60 1.91 19.45 7.55
C ALA A 60 1.02 19.20 8.78
N ASN A 61 1.05 17.99 9.37
CA ASN A 61 0.53 17.83 10.73
C ASN A 61 1.23 16.70 11.49
N GLU A 62 2.50 16.95 11.83
CA GLU A 62 2.89 16.80 13.22
C GLU A 62 2.03 17.82 14.02
N GLY A 63 1.14 17.33 14.87
CA GLY A 63 0.45 18.19 15.83
C GLY A 63 -1.04 18.41 15.55
N SER A 64 -1.82 17.62 16.26
CA SER A 64 -3.12 18.01 16.83
C SER A 64 -4.37 17.78 15.98
N ASP A 65 -5.28 17.07 16.64
CA ASP A 65 -6.74 17.09 16.49
C ASP A 65 -7.38 16.10 15.51
N LEU A 66 -7.15 14.81 15.76
CA LEU A 66 -8.22 13.81 15.62
C LEU A 66 -8.55 13.25 16.99
N GLY A 67 -9.78 13.50 17.42
CA GLY A 67 -10.36 12.92 18.62
C GLY A 67 -10.24 11.40 18.64
N VAL A 68 -9.50 10.91 19.63
CA VAL A 68 -9.78 9.72 20.45
C VAL A 68 -10.32 8.50 19.68
N LEU A 69 -9.42 7.82 18.99
CA LEU A 69 -9.30 6.38 19.17
C LEU A 69 -7.94 6.17 19.80
N ASP A 70 -7.95 6.07 21.12
CA ASP A 70 -6.82 5.72 21.98
C ASP A 70 -5.96 4.62 21.31
N PRO A 71 -4.82 4.97 20.68
CA PRO A 71 -3.82 4.01 20.34
C PRO A 71 -3.02 3.85 21.62
N THR A 72 -3.45 2.95 22.50
CA THR A 72 -2.54 2.42 23.52
C THR A 72 -1.37 1.79 22.77
N GLU A 73 -0.30 2.56 22.60
CA GLU A 73 0.98 2.23 21.96
C GLU A 73 1.77 1.16 22.72
N GLU A 74 1.15 0.40 23.63
CA GLU A 74 1.90 -0.44 24.57
C GLU A 74 2.08 -1.91 24.17
N ASP A 75 1.56 -2.38 23.03
CA ASP A 75 1.73 -3.80 22.64
C ASP A 75 1.94 -3.99 21.13
N LEU A 76 2.95 -3.34 20.55
CA LEU A 76 3.45 -3.72 19.22
C LEU A 76 4.41 -4.92 19.38
N PRO A 77 4.03 -6.15 18.95
CA PRO A 77 4.89 -7.31 19.06
C PRO A 77 6.17 -7.15 18.23
N ASN A 78 7.28 -7.55 18.84
CA ASN A 78 8.64 -7.47 18.31
C ASN A 78 8.75 -7.97 16.85
N SER A 79 9.29 -7.10 16.00
CA SER A 79 9.54 -7.23 14.56
C SER A 79 10.09 -8.59 14.13
N SER A 80 9.26 -9.38 13.46
CA SER A 80 9.69 -10.15 12.27
C SER A 80 9.38 -9.32 11.02
N PRO A 81 10.12 -9.48 9.90
CA PRO A 81 9.80 -8.78 8.67
C PRO A 81 8.37 -9.14 8.25
N ALA A 82 7.49 -8.14 8.23
CA ALA A 82 6.09 -8.31 7.85
C ALA A 82 6.04 -8.73 6.37
N THR A 83 5.80 -10.02 6.12
CA THR A 83 5.53 -10.50 4.77
C THR A 83 4.02 -10.59 4.60
N PHE A 84 3.51 -9.99 3.53
CA PHE A 84 2.07 -10.04 3.24
C PHE A 84 1.53 -11.48 3.22
N VAL A 85 2.32 -12.41 2.68
CA VAL A 85 2.01 -13.84 2.62
C VAL A 85 1.92 -14.44 4.02
N GLY A 86 2.94 -14.23 4.86
CA GLY A 86 2.95 -14.74 6.24
C GLY A 86 1.84 -14.15 7.10
N ASP A 87 1.57 -12.86 6.95
CA ASP A 87 0.49 -12.15 7.63
C ASP A 87 -0.89 -12.74 7.22
N ALA A 88 -1.12 -12.96 5.92
CA ALA A 88 -2.36 -13.54 5.43
C ALA A 88 -2.60 -14.97 5.93
N PHE A 89 -1.56 -15.82 5.94
CA PHE A 89 -1.68 -17.19 6.48
C PHE A 89 -1.91 -17.21 7.99
N TRP A 90 -1.26 -16.31 8.73
CA TRP A 90 -1.51 -16.18 10.16
C TRP A 90 -2.96 -15.77 10.45
N VAL A 91 -3.51 -14.84 9.67
CA VAL A 91 -4.91 -14.42 9.77
C VAL A 91 -5.86 -15.58 9.45
N TYR A 92 -5.61 -16.34 8.38
CA TYR A 92 -6.40 -17.52 8.02
C TYR A 92 -6.50 -18.52 9.18
N ASN A 93 -5.38 -18.80 9.86
CA ASN A 93 -5.34 -19.70 11.03
C ASN A 93 -5.99 -19.11 12.29
N SER A 94 -6.12 -17.78 12.36
CA SER A 94 -6.56 -17.06 13.55
C SER A 94 -7.99 -16.54 13.48
N ILE A 95 -8.60 -16.46 12.28
CA ILE A 95 -9.93 -15.87 12.08
C ILE A 95 -11.03 -16.64 12.81
N GLY A 96 -10.95 -17.98 12.83
CA GLY A 96 -11.87 -18.85 13.57
C GLY A 96 -11.64 -18.89 15.08
N ARG A 97 -10.62 -18.21 15.61
CA ARG A 97 -10.33 -18.16 17.05
C ARG A 97 -11.03 -16.96 17.69
N ALA A 98 -11.85 -17.23 18.70
CA ALA A 98 -12.58 -16.19 19.43
C ALA A 98 -11.64 -15.23 20.18
N THR A 99 -10.55 -15.74 20.75
CA THR A 99 -9.63 -14.99 21.62
C THR A 99 -8.21 -14.98 21.04
N VAL A 100 -7.92 -14.00 20.18
CA VAL A 100 -6.57 -13.74 19.67
C VAL A 100 -6.12 -12.40 20.20
N VAL A 101 -4.91 -12.33 20.75
CA VAL A 101 -4.32 -11.12 21.35
C VAL A 101 -3.33 -10.46 20.38
N SER A 102 -3.16 -9.14 20.48
CA SER A 102 -2.22 -8.38 19.64
C SER A 102 -0.79 -8.89 19.73
N ALA A 103 -0.35 -9.27 20.93
CA ALA A 103 0.98 -9.82 21.17
C ALA A 103 1.26 -11.16 20.46
N SER A 104 0.22 -11.86 20.00
CA SER A 104 0.36 -13.13 19.26
C SER A 104 0.52 -12.94 17.75
N ALA A 105 0.36 -11.71 17.26
CA ALA A 105 0.53 -11.41 15.85
C ALA A 105 2.02 -11.36 15.49
N PRO A 106 2.44 -11.97 14.37
CA PRO A 106 3.83 -11.96 13.91
C PRO A 106 4.28 -10.56 13.49
N SER A 107 3.33 -9.69 13.15
CA SER A 107 3.58 -8.32 12.74
C SER A 107 2.37 -7.43 13.06
N ALA A 108 2.59 -6.12 13.09
CA ALA A 108 1.51 -5.14 13.15
C ALA A 108 0.55 -5.25 11.95
N GLY A 109 1.07 -5.64 10.78
CA GLY A 109 0.30 -5.88 9.57
C GLY A 109 -0.69 -7.04 9.72
N ALA A 110 -0.22 -8.18 10.25
CA ALA A 110 -1.06 -9.34 10.55
C ALA A 110 -2.19 -9.00 11.53
N TRP A 111 -1.91 -8.21 12.56
CA TRP A 111 -2.94 -7.80 13.53
C TRP A 111 -3.98 -6.86 12.93
N ALA A 112 -3.54 -5.90 12.10
CA ALA A 112 -4.44 -5.03 11.37
C ALA A 112 -5.32 -5.82 10.37
N LEU A 113 -4.71 -6.77 9.66
CA LEU A 113 -5.39 -7.62 8.69
C LEU A 113 -6.42 -8.54 9.37
N LEU A 114 -6.12 -9.11 10.55
CA LEU A 114 -7.07 -9.90 11.32
C LEU A 114 -8.29 -9.08 11.76
N ARG A 115 -8.07 -7.87 12.29
CA ARG A 115 -9.16 -6.98 12.71
C ARG A 115 -10.06 -6.58 11.54
N TRP A 116 -9.47 -6.37 10.37
CA TRP A 116 -10.22 -6.11 9.14
C TRP A 116 -10.99 -7.35 8.66
N ALA A 117 -10.33 -8.52 8.65
CA ALA A 117 -10.90 -9.78 8.18
C ALA A 117 -12.07 -10.25 9.06
N LYS A 118 -12.00 -10.07 10.38
CA LYS A 118 -13.15 -10.34 11.28
C LYS A 118 -14.41 -9.53 10.97
N ARG A 119 -14.28 -8.41 10.25
CA ARG A 119 -15.42 -7.58 9.79
C ARG A 119 -15.79 -7.84 8.34
N ASN A 120 -14.91 -8.46 7.56
CA ASN A 120 -15.02 -8.64 6.11
C ASN A 120 -14.54 -10.04 5.72
N GLU A 121 -15.09 -11.06 6.35
CA GLU A 121 -14.59 -12.44 6.27
C GLU A 121 -14.66 -12.97 4.83
N ASP A 122 -15.79 -12.79 4.16
CA ASP A 122 -15.97 -13.21 2.76
C ASP A 122 -14.92 -12.58 1.83
N ARG A 123 -14.65 -11.28 1.99
CA ARG A 123 -13.66 -10.57 1.16
C ARG A 123 -12.23 -11.01 1.43
N PHE A 124 -11.94 -11.43 2.65
CA PHE A 124 -10.63 -11.99 2.98
C PHE A 124 -10.40 -13.28 2.19
N PHE A 125 -11.37 -14.19 2.18
CA PHE A 125 -11.27 -15.45 1.44
C PHE A 125 -11.34 -15.28 -0.08
N GLU A 126 -12.10 -14.31 -0.58
CA GLU A 126 -12.22 -14.06 -2.03
C GLU A 126 -11.04 -13.31 -2.62
N GLN A 127 -10.42 -12.38 -1.89
CA GLN A 127 -9.47 -11.43 -2.47
C GLN A 127 -8.06 -11.52 -1.88
N ILE A 128 -7.95 -11.76 -0.57
CA ILE A 128 -6.66 -11.70 0.12
C ILE A 128 -5.98 -13.06 0.07
N LEU A 129 -6.69 -14.12 0.45
CA LEU A 129 -6.12 -15.47 0.50
C LEU A 129 -5.64 -15.99 -0.87
N PRO A 130 -6.39 -15.83 -1.99
CA PRO A 130 -5.93 -16.29 -3.30
C PRO A 130 -4.68 -15.55 -3.77
N LYS A 131 -4.59 -14.24 -3.47
CA LYS A 131 -3.40 -13.44 -3.80
C LYS A 131 -2.19 -13.85 -2.97
N ALA A 132 -2.40 -14.16 -1.69
CA ALA A 132 -1.33 -14.67 -0.82
C ALA A 132 -0.78 -16.01 -1.32
N LEU A 133 -1.66 -16.93 -1.76
CA LEU A 133 -1.27 -18.20 -2.36
C LEU A 133 -0.50 -18.02 -3.68
N GLN A 134 -0.95 -17.11 -4.56
CA GLN A 134 -0.24 -16.83 -5.81
C GLN A 134 1.16 -16.24 -5.55
N LEU A 135 1.27 -15.34 -4.57
CA LEU A 135 2.53 -14.73 -4.18
C LEU A 135 3.48 -15.75 -3.54
N SER A 136 2.99 -16.69 -2.72
CA SER A 136 3.84 -17.72 -2.14
C SER A 136 4.45 -18.62 -3.21
N THR A 137 3.64 -19.10 -4.15
CA THR A 137 4.13 -19.92 -5.26
C THR A 137 5.13 -19.17 -6.13
N LYS A 138 4.89 -17.88 -6.38
CA LYS A 138 5.82 -17.05 -7.16
C LYS A 138 7.17 -16.90 -6.46
N LEU A 139 7.16 -16.60 -5.16
CA LEU A 139 8.37 -16.46 -4.36
C LEU A 139 9.17 -17.77 -4.28
N GLU A 140 8.50 -18.91 -4.14
CA GLU A 140 9.15 -20.23 -4.19
C GLU A 140 9.83 -20.46 -5.54
N SER A 141 9.15 -20.19 -6.65
CA SER A 141 9.74 -20.36 -7.98
C SER A 141 10.93 -19.41 -8.26
N GLU A 142 10.85 -18.18 -7.75
CA GLU A 142 11.95 -17.20 -7.86
C GLU A 142 13.15 -17.65 -7.02
N GLN A 143 12.91 -18.17 -5.81
CA GLN A 143 13.98 -18.69 -4.96
C GLN A 143 14.69 -19.90 -5.60
N GLU A 144 13.93 -20.86 -6.14
CA GLU A 144 14.49 -22.02 -6.84
C GLU A 144 15.33 -21.61 -8.06
N SER A 145 14.90 -20.56 -8.79
CA SER A 145 15.66 -20.07 -9.94
C SER A 145 17.01 -19.48 -9.53
N LEU A 146 17.07 -18.74 -8.41
CA LEU A 146 18.31 -18.17 -7.90
C LEU A 146 19.27 -19.27 -7.40
N ASP A 147 18.75 -20.26 -6.67
CA ASP A 147 19.56 -21.37 -6.17
C ASP A 147 20.16 -22.21 -7.33
N GLN A 148 19.42 -22.33 -8.44
CA GLN A 148 19.89 -22.99 -9.65
C GLN A 148 20.97 -22.17 -10.37
N GLU A 149 20.81 -20.85 -10.48
CA GLU A 149 21.82 -19.94 -11.05
C GLU A 149 23.12 -19.96 -10.24
N ASP A 150 23.03 -19.93 -8.91
CA ASP A 150 24.20 -20.02 -8.02
C ASP A 150 24.95 -21.34 -8.18
N LYS A 151 24.22 -22.45 -8.38
CA LYS A 151 24.82 -23.75 -8.63
C LYS A 151 25.55 -23.79 -9.98
N GLU A 152 24.93 -23.24 -11.03
CA GLU A 152 25.56 -23.17 -12.37
C GLU A 152 26.80 -22.29 -12.38
N LEU A 153 26.78 -21.18 -11.63
CA LEU A 153 27.96 -20.32 -11.45
C LEU A 153 29.10 -21.04 -10.72
N GLY A 154 28.79 -21.80 -9.66
CA GLY A 154 29.76 -22.62 -8.96
C GLY A 154 30.40 -23.69 -9.85
N GLU A 155 29.59 -24.38 -10.66
CA GLU A 155 30.08 -25.39 -11.62
C GLU A 155 30.99 -24.76 -12.71
N LEU A 156 30.68 -23.55 -13.17
CA LEU A 156 31.51 -22.81 -14.13
C LEU A 156 32.81 -22.29 -13.51
N GLU A 157 32.78 -21.83 -12.25
CA GLU A 157 33.97 -21.41 -11.51
C GLU A 157 34.92 -22.59 -11.26
N GLU A 158 34.39 -23.78 -10.97
CA GLU A 158 35.18 -25.02 -10.83
C GLU A 158 35.82 -25.46 -12.16
N LEU A 159 35.10 -25.34 -13.28
CA LEU A 159 35.61 -25.62 -14.63
C LEU A 159 36.72 -24.67 -15.08
N LEU A 160 36.63 -23.38 -14.72
CA LEU A 160 37.65 -22.38 -15.03
C LEU A 160 38.84 -22.42 -14.05
N GLY A 161 38.61 -22.82 -12.80
CA GLY A 161 39.64 -22.98 -11.76
C GLY A 161 40.54 -24.21 -11.94
N CYS A 162 40.14 -25.20 -12.74
CA CYS A 162 40.89 -26.43 -12.99
C CYS A 162 42.01 -26.31 -14.04
N SER A 163 42.35 -25.10 -14.50
CA SER A 163 43.46 -24.86 -15.44
C SER A 163 44.71 -24.33 -14.73
N VAL A 164 45.35 -25.16 -13.89
CA VAL A 164 46.75 -24.97 -13.42
C VAL A 164 47.51 -26.28 -13.57
#